data_AF-A0A4Y2RJ82-F1
#
_entry.id   AF-A0A4Y2RJ82-F1
#
_cell.length_a   1.000
_cell.length_b   1.000
_cell.length_c   1.000
_cell.angle_alpha   90.00
_cell.angle_beta   90.00
_cell.angle_gamma   90.00
#
_symmetry.space_group_name_H-M   'P 1'
#
loop_
_entity.id
_entity.type
_entity.pdbx_description
1 polymer ?
#
loop_
_entity_poly.entity_id
_entity_poly.type
_entity_poly.pdbx_seq_one_letter_code
_entity_poly.pdbx_strand_id
1 'polypeptide(L)'
;MPETGPLTRSMDKQFEKLFAMMAEMKAGQEGLERKMEAGQKEMRVAQAGLEQKMEAGQEEMRSGQERMEKGQEEMKGLIDEVKGEVRMKIDEVEEKVQKKIDDVKSEVQGKIEEVEHKVQGKIGDIERRLSELEDRPFSFSASPEFMHSRPTIKSLTFDGQTSWTVFKTQFDVVSSTNVWTDFVKASQLVASLRGSAADALQGIPADKLTDLTTIEKALESRFGDSHLTQFYRTELKTRRQKPGESLQELAADVERLMSLAYAECPLDVR
;
A
#
# COMPACT_ATOMS: atom_id res chain seq x y z
N MET A 1 -29.72 111.56 89.73
CA MET A 1 -29.61 110.53 88.67
C MET A 1 -30.69 109.51 88.96
N PRO A 2 -31.66 109.29 88.07
CA PRO A 2 -32.87 108.57 88.45
C PRO A 2 -32.59 107.08 88.52
N GLU A 3 -32.96 106.48 89.66
CA GLU A 3 -32.98 105.04 89.84
C GLU A 3 -34.12 104.45 89.00
N THR A 4 -33.74 103.57 88.07
CA THR A 4 -34.68 102.70 87.35
C THR A 4 -35.11 101.57 88.27
N GLY A 5 -36.41 101.45 88.56
CA GLY A 5 -36.97 100.52 89.55
C GLY A 5 -36.90 99.01 89.21
N PRO A 6 -37.28 98.12 90.15
CA PRO A 6 -37.12 96.66 90.06
C PRO A 6 -37.81 95.98 88.85
N LEU A 7 -38.83 96.63 88.29
CA LEU A 7 -39.59 96.15 87.13
C LEU A 7 -38.80 96.20 85.81
N THR A 8 -37.91 97.18 85.60
CA THR A 8 -37.15 97.31 84.34
C THR A 8 -36.03 96.28 84.24
N ARG A 9 -35.31 95.99 85.34
CA ARG A 9 -34.28 94.92 85.41
C ARG A 9 -34.81 93.50 85.14
N SER A 10 -36.05 93.23 85.52
CA SER A 10 -36.69 91.92 85.31
C SER A 10 -37.07 91.72 83.85
N MET A 11 -37.62 92.75 83.20
CA MET A 11 -37.88 92.77 81.76
C MET A 11 -36.60 92.55 80.94
N ASP A 12 -35.50 93.24 81.28
CA ASP A 12 -34.21 93.08 80.57
C ASP A 12 -33.68 91.63 80.64
N LYS A 13 -33.78 90.97 81.81
CA LYS A 13 -33.39 89.55 81.95
C LYS A 13 -34.24 88.59 81.10
N GLN A 14 -35.53 88.89 80.91
CA GLN A 14 -36.41 88.08 80.07
C GLN A 14 -36.11 88.28 78.59
N PHE A 15 -35.84 89.52 78.15
CA PHE A 15 -35.41 89.81 76.79
C PHE A 15 -34.07 89.16 76.47
N GLU A 16 -33.10 89.19 77.39
CA GLU A 16 -31.78 88.58 77.17
C GLU A 16 -31.88 87.05 77.06
N LYS A 17 -32.77 86.43 77.83
CA LYS A 17 -33.06 84.99 77.73
C LYS A 17 -33.76 84.65 76.41
N LEU A 18 -34.63 85.52 75.91
CA LEU A 18 -35.26 85.38 74.60
C LEU A 18 -34.24 85.54 73.45
N PHE A 19 -33.31 86.50 73.54
CA PHE A 19 -32.22 86.68 72.57
C PHE A 19 -31.25 85.50 72.56
N ALA A 20 -30.87 84.98 73.73
CA ALA A 20 -30.06 83.78 73.83
C ALA A 20 -30.76 82.57 73.18
N MET A 21 -32.06 82.40 73.40
CA MET A 21 -32.84 81.32 72.79
C MET A 21 -32.96 81.48 71.27
N MET A 22 -33.11 82.71 70.76
CA MET A 22 -33.08 82.99 69.32
C MET A 22 -31.68 82.75 68.71
N ALA A 23 -30.62 83.08 69.44
CA ALA A 23 -29.24 82.82 69.00
C ALA A 23 -28.93 81.32 68.93
N GLU A 24 -29.34 80.54 69.94
CA GLU A 24 -29.21 79.07 69.92
C GLU A 24 -30.06 78.44 68.81
N MET A 25 -31.29 78.92 68.60
CA MET A 25 -32.14 78.43 67.51
C MET A 25 -31.52 78.72 66.15
N LYS A 26 -30.99 79.93 65.95
CA LYS A 26 -30.30 80.31 64.72
C LYS A 26 -29.01 79.51 64.51
N ALA A 27 -28.21 79.31 65.55
CA ALA A 27 -27.01 78.48 65.49
C ALA A 27 -27.33 77.01 65.21
N GLY A 28 -28.43 76.49 65.79
CA GLY A 28 -28.95 75.15 65.51
C GLY A 28 -29.43 75.01 64.06
N GLN A 29 -30.11 76.02 63.53
CA GLN A 29 -30.58 76.07 62.15
C GLN A 29 -29.41 76.14 61.16
N GLU A 30 -28.43 77.02 61.38
CA GLU A 30 -27.20 77.10 60.59
C GLU A 30 -26.37 75.81 60.68
N GLY A 31 -26.30 75.18 61.86
CA GLY A 31 -25.62 73.89 62.05
C GLY A 31 -26.28 72.74 61.30
N LEU A 32 -27.62 72.74 61.24
CA LEU A 32 -28.39 71.75 60.51
C LEU A 32 -28.26 71.96 58.99
N GLU A 33 -28.27 73.21 58.53
CA GLU A 33 -28.03 73.59 57.14
C GLU A 33 -26.63 73.19 56.67
N ARG A 34 -25.58 73.49 57.46
CA ARG A 34 -24.20 73.04 57.17
C ARG A 34 -24.07 71.52 57.09
N LYS A 35 -24.75 70.77 57.97
CA LYS A 35 -24.77 69.28 57.90
C LYS A 35 -25.47 68.77 56.65
N MET A 36 -26.56 69.43 56.25
CA MET A 36 -27.29 69.09 55.02
C MET A 36 -26.43 69.35 53.78
N GLU A 37 -25.76 70.51 53.71
CA GLU A 37 -24.82 70.83 52.63
C GLU A 37 -23.63 69.87 52.59
N ALA A 38 -23.04 69.54 53.74
CA ALA A 38 -21.96 68.56 53.84
C ALA A 38 -22.41 67.18 53.34
N GLY A 39 -23.58 66.69 53.78
CA GLY A 39 -24.15 65.43 53.33
C GLY A 39 -24.46 65.40 51.84
N GLN A 40 -25.01 66.51 51.29
CA GLN A 40 -25.22 66.64 49.84
C GLN A 40 -23.90 66.65 49.06
N LYS A 41 -22.86 67.30 49.60
CA LYS A 41 -21.54 67.35 48.97
C LYS A 41 -20.87 65.98 48.97
N GLU A 42 -20.93 65.25 50.09
CA GLU A 42 -20.43 63.87 50.15
C GLU A 42 -21.18 62.94 49.19
N MET A 43 -22.50 63.07 49.08
CA MET A 43 -23.29 62.29 48.13
C MET A 43 -22.88 62.59 46.67
N ARG A 44 -22.66 63.86 46.32
CA ARG A 44 -22.15 64.23 44.99
C ARG A 44 -20.76 63.67 44.72
N VAL A 45 -19.86 63.69 45.71
CA VAL A 45 -18.51 63.12 45.57
C VAL A 45 -18.58 61.60 45.41
N ALA A 46 -19.43 60.91 46.18
CA ALA A 46 -19.64 59.47 46.06
C ALA A 46 -20.22 59.09 44.69
N GLN A 47 -21.21 59.87 44.19
CA GLN A 47 -21.80 59.65 42.87
C GLN A 47 -20.76 59.88 41.75
N ALA A 48 -19.99 60.97 41.81
CA ALA A 48 -18.92 61.24 40.85
C ALA A 48 -17.83 60.15 40.87
N GLY A 49 -17.47 59.65 42.05
CA GLY A 49 -16.50 58.55 42.18
C GLY A 49 -17.01 57.22 41.61
N LEU A 50 -18.33 56.96 41.68
CA LEU A 50 -18.95 55.80 41.03
C LEU A 50 -18.99 55.96 39.51
N GLU A 51 -19.38 57.13 39.00
CA GLU A 51 -19.36 57.45 37.57
C GLU A 51 -17.95 57.29 37.00
N GLN A 52 -16.94 57.86 37.66
CA GLN A 52 -15.54 57.74 37.21
C GLN A 52 -15.07 56.28 37.15
N LYS A 53 -15.44 55.44 38.13
CA LYS A 53 -15.09 54.01 38.11
C LYS A 53 -15.82 53.25 36.99
N MET A 54 -17.06 53.60 36.71
CA MET A 54 -17.84 53.02 35.61
C MET A 54 -17.23 53.40 34.26
N GLU A 55 -16.86 54.67 34.07
CA GLU A 55 -16.20 55.16 32.88
C GLU A 55 -14.85 54.46 32.67
N ALA A 56 -14.00 54.42 33.69
CA ALA A 56 -12.71 53.73 33.63
C ALA A 56 -12.87 52.23 33.30
N GLY A 57 -13.86 51.55 33.90
CA GLY A 57 -14.15 50.15 33.60
C GLY A 57 -14.65 49.93 32.16
N GLN A 58 -15.47 50.86 31.65
CA GLN A 58 -15.92 50.81 30.25
C GLN A 58 -14.77 51.07 29.27
N GLU A 59 -13.86 51.98 29.59
CA GLU A 59 -12.69 52.27 28.76
C GLU A 59 -11.71 51.09 28.73
N GLU A 60 -11.47 50.43 29.87
CA GLU A 60 -10.67 49.20 29.90
C GLU A 60 -11.29 48.08 29.07
N MET A 61 -12.62 47.89 29.15
CA MET A 61 -13.32 46.91 28.31
C MET A 61 -13.18 47.24 26.82
N ARG A 62 -13.34 48.51 26.45
CA ARG A 62 -13.18 48.95 25.05
C ARG A 62 -11.76 48.73 24.55
N SER A 63 -10.75 49.12 25.33
CA SER A 63 -9.34 48.88 25.01
C SER A 63 -8.99 47.39 24.97
N GLY A 64 -9.57 46.58 25.86
CA GLY A 64 -9.45 45.12 25.85
C GLY A 64 -10.00 44.52 24.56
N GLN A 65 -11.17 44.99 24.11
CA GLN A 65 -11.80 44.56 22.87
C GLN A 65 -10.97 44.94 21.64
N GLU A 66 -10.48 46.18 21.55
CA GLU A 66 -9.60 46.63 20.46
C GLU A 66 -8.30 45.81 20.38
N ARG A 67 -7.69 45.49 21.52
CA ARG A 67 -6.50 44.62 21.56
C ARG A 67 -6.81 43.21 21.06
N MET A 68 -7.99 42.68 21.38
CA MET A 68 -8.42 41.36 20.93
C MET A 68 -8.67 41.36 19.42
N GLU A 69 -9.38 42.36 18.89
CA GLU A 69 -9.63 42.52 17.46
C GLU A 69 -8.32 42.64 16.68
N LYS A 70 -7.39 43.49 17.15
CA LYS A 70 -6.07 43.62 16.54
C LYS A 70 -5.30 42.28 16.55
N GLY A 71 -5.32 41.56 17.67
CA GLY A 71 -4.68 40.24 17.76
C GLY A 71 -5.30 39.21 16.81
N GLN A 72 -6.61 39.28 16.58
CA GLN A 72 -7.30 38.45 15.60
C GLN A 72 -6.92 38.80 14.15
N GLU A 73 -6.79 40.08 13.83
CA GLU A 73 -6.33 40.53 12.51
C GLU A 73 -4.89 40.12 12.23
N GLU A 74 -3.99 40.27 13.20
CA GLU A 74 -2.59 39.82 13.09
C GLU A 74 -2.51 38.31 12.85
N MET A 75 -3.25 37.51 13.64
CA MET A 75 -3.31 36.06 13.46
C MET A 75 -3.86 35.68 12.09
N LYS A 76 -4.90 36.37 11.61
CA LYS A 76 -5.46 36.15 10.28
C LYS A 76 -4.44 36.47 9.19
N GLY A 77 -3.70 37.58 9.32
CA GLY A 77 -2.64 37.96 8.39
C GLY A 77 -1.55 36.90 8.29
N LEU A 78 -1.06 36.38 9.42
CA LEU A 78 -0.08 35.30 9.45
C LEU A 78 -0.61 34.02 8.80
N ILE A 79 -1.87 33.67 9.04
CA ILE A 79 -2.51 32.51 8.41
C ILE A 79 -2.57 32.69 6.88
N ASP A 80 -2.94 33.88 6.40
CA ASP A 80 -3.04 34.15 4.98
C ASP A 80 -1.65 34.18 4.29
N GLU A 81 -0.62 34.69 4.97
CA GLU A 81 0.77 34.63 4.52
C GLU A 81 1.27 33.19 4.41
N VAL A 82 1.11 32.38 5.48
CA VAL A 82 1.50 30.96 5.47
C VAL A 82 0.74 30.19 4.40
N LYS A 83 -0.56 30.44 4.22
CA LYS A 83 -1.34 29.83 3.15
C LYS A 83 -0.79 30.21 1.77
N GLY A 84 -0.41 31.47 1.57
CA GLY A 84 0.20 31.95 0.33
C GLY A 84 1.52 31.24 0.03
N GLU A 85 2.42 31.16 1.01
CA GLU A 85 3.71 30.47 0.85
C GLU A 85 3.55 28.98 0.54
N VAL A 86 2.65 28.30 1.26
CA VAL A 86 2.38 26.87 1.04
C VAL A 86 1.85 26.66 -0.37
N ARG A 87 0.93 27.51 -0.83
CA ARG A 87 0.38 27.44 -2.19
C ARG A 87 1.47 27.63 -3.24
N MET A 88 2.34 28.64 -3.11
CA MET A 88 3.44 28.84 -4.04
C MET A 88 4.41 27.65 -4.09
N LYS A 89 4.75 27.06 -2.94
CA LYS A 89 5.63 25.88 -2.89
C LYS A 89 4.99 24.66 -3.54
N ILE A 90 3.68 24.49 -3.41
CA ILE A 90 2.94 23.44 -4.11
C ILE A 90 3.03 23.67 -5.62
N ASP A 91 2.71 24.86 -6.10
CA ASP A 91 2.76 25.20 -7.53
C ASP A 91 4.19 24.99 -8.10
N GLU A 92 5.24 25.40 -7.36
CA GLU A 92 6.63 25.19 -7.77
C GLU A 92 7.01 23.69 -7.86
N VAL A 93 6.54 22.88 -6.90
CA VAL A 93 6.77 21.43 -6.92
C VAL A 93 6.01 20.78 -8.07
N GLU A 94 4.76 21.18 -8.32
CA GLU A 94 3.96 20.67 -9.43
C GLU A 94 4.64 20.94 -10.78
N GLU A 95 5.10 22.18 -11.02
CA GLU A 95 5.84 22.55 -12.23
C GLU A 95 7.12 21.72 -12.40
N LYS A 96 7.90 21.54 -11.32
CA LYS A 96 9.13 20.72 -11.36
C LYS A 96 8.84 19.25 -11.66
N VAL A 97 7.77 18.71 -11.10
CA VAL A 97 7.35 17.32 -11.33
C VAL A 97 6.87 17.16 -12.76
N GLN A 98 6.03 18.08 -13.25
CA GLN A 98 5.50 18.05 -14.62
C GLN A 98 6.64 18.10 -15.64
N LYS A 99 7.60 19.00 -15.47
CA LYS A 99 8.78 19.08 -16.34
C LYS A 99 9.58 17.77 -16.36
N LYS A 100 9.83 17.16 -15.20
CA LYS A 100 10.55 15.88 -15.12
C LYS A 100 9.79 14.76 -15.83
N ILE A 101 8.46 14.74 -15.71
CA ILE A 101 7.62 13.76 -16.41
C ILE A 101 7.74 13.94 -17.91
N ASP A 102 7.70 15.18 -18.41
CA ASP A 102 7.83 15.47 -19.84
C ASP A 102 9.23 15.13 -20.37
N ASP A 103 10.28 15.45 -19.62
CA ASP A 103 11.66 15.08 -19.96
C ASP A 103 11.79 13.54 -20.07
N VAL A 104 11.34 12.80 -19.04
CA VAL A 104 11.37 11.32 -19.04
C VAL A 104 10.54 10.74 -20.18
N LYS A 105 9.36 11.29 -20.45
CA LYS A 105 8.50 10.87 -21.54
C LYS A 105 9.20 11.03 -22.90
N SER A 106 9.86 12.17 -23.11
CA SER A 106 10.60 12.43 -24.34
C SER A 106 11.79 11.47 -24.53
N GLU A 107 12.53 11.17 -23.45
CA GLU A 107 13.67 10.24 -23.50
C GLU A 107 13.21 8.80 -23.79
N VAL A 108 12.12 8.36 -23.15
CA VAL A 108 11.53 7.03 -23.37
C VAL A 108 11.02 6.92 -24.80
N GLN A 109 10.30 7.93 -25.29
CA GLN A 109 9.80 7.93 -26.66
C GLN A 109 10.95 7.84 -27.68
N GLY A 110 12.01 8.64 -27.51
CA GLY A 110 13.19 8.58 -28.39
C GLY A 110 13.88 7.21 -28.39
N LYS A 111 14.02 6.57 -27.23
CA LYS A 111 14.58 5.20 -27.13
C LYS A 111 13.70 4.15 -27.83
N ILE A 112 12.38 4.29 -27.76
CA ILE A 112 11.45 3.39 -28.46
C ILE A 112 11.60 3.56 -29.97
N GLU A 113 11.60 4.79 -30.47
CA GLU A 113 11.81 5.09 -31.90
C GLU A 113 13.15 4.56 -32.42
N GLU A 114 14.23 4.70 -31.62
CA GLU A 114 15.55 4.14 -31.97
C GLU A 114 15.52 2.60 -32.05
N VAL A 115 14.88 1.94 -31.09
CA VAL A 115 14.74 0.48 -31.08
C VAL A 115 13.91 0.03 -32.28
N GLU A 116 12.80 0.72 -32.58
CA GLU A 116 11.94 0.44 -33.71
C GLU A 116 12.72 0.52 -35.03
N HIS A 117 13.46 1.60 -35.26
CA HIS A 117 14.31 1.75 -36.44
C HIS A 117 15.37 0.64 -36.54
N LYS A 118 16.02 0.25 -35.44
CA LYS A 118 17.00 -0.86 -35.42
C LYS A 118 16.36 -2.20 -35.76
N VAL A 119 15.16 -2.45 -35.24
CA VAL A 119 14.41 -3.69 -35.51
C VAL A 119 13.97 -3.73 -36.98
N GLN A 120 13.39 -2.64 -37.49
CA GLN A 120 13.01 -2.53 -38.90
C GLN A 120 14.20 -2.74 -39.84
N GLY A 121 15.36 -2.14 -39.53
CA GLY A 121 16.59 -2.34 -40.32
C GLY A 121 17.04 -3.82 -40.34
N LYS A 122 17.04 -4.48 -39.17
CA LYS A 122 17.37 -5.92 -39.09
C LYS A 122 16.37 -6.80 -39.84
N ILE A 123 15.08 -6.45 -39.82
CA ILE A 123 14.05 -7.16 -40.58
C ILE A 123 14.33 -7.03 -42.08
N GLY A 124 14.60 -5.81 -42.58
CA GLY A 124 14.94 -5.60 -43.99
C GLY A 124 16.20 -6.35 -44.43
N ASP A 125 17.22 -6.43 -43.57
CA ASP A 125 18.40 -7.25 -43.83
C ASP A 125 18.09 -8.75 -43.92
N ILE A 126 17.19 -9.25 -43.06
CA ILE A 126 16.74 -10.65 -43.08
C ILE A 126 15.93 -10.92 -44.35
N GLU A 127 14.99 -10.04 -44.71
CA GLU A 127 14.19 -10.16 -45.93
C GLU A 127 15.06 -10.21 -47.17
N ARG A 128 16.06 -9.31 -47.29
CA ARG A 128 17.03 -9.33 -48.39
C ARG A 128 17.81 -10.64 -48.45
N ARG A 129 18.33 -11.13 -47.33
CA ARG A 129 19.06 -12.41 -47.26
C ARG A 129 18.16 -13.60 -47.62
N LEU A 130 16.87 -13.53 -47.30
CA LEU A 130 15.90 -14.54 -47.65
C LEU A 130 15.65 -14.55 -49.17
N SER A 131 15.49 -13.38 -49.79
CA SER A 131 15.38 -13.26 -51.26
C SER A 131 16.63 -13.74 -52.00
N GLU A 132 17.83 -13.40 -51.52
CA GLU A 132 19.10 -13.91 -52.09
C GLU A 132 19.20 -15.44 -52.05
N LEU A 133 18.61 -16.07 -51.03
CA LEU A 133 18.54 -17.54 -50.91
C LEU A 133 17.47 -18.15 -51.82
N GLU A 134 16.38 -17.43 -52.09
CA GLU A 134 15.27 -17.87 -52.93
C GLU A 134 15.61 -17.76 -54.43
N ASP A 135 16.33 -16.72 -54.84
CA ASP A 135 16.77 -16.48 -56.23
C ASP A 135 18.00 -17.30 -56.66
N ARG A 136 18.69 -17.93 -55.71
CA ARG A 136 19.80 -18.84 -56.02
C ARG A 136 19.22 -20.08 -56.72
N PRO A 137 19.58 -20.35 -57.99
CA PRO A 137 19.20 -21.61 -58.60
C PRO A 137 19.85 -22.72 -57.78
N PHE A 138 19.05 -23.53 -57.12
CA PHE A 138 19.50 -24.77 -56.50
C PHE A 138 20.01 -25.70 -57.61
N SER A 139 21.27 -25.54 -58.04
CA SER A 139 22.01 -26.69 -58.53
C SER A 139 22.40 -27.48 -57.30
N PHE A 140 21.48 -28.32 -56.82
CA PHE A 140 21.91 -29.57 -56.23
C PHE A 140 22.68 -30.29 -57.34
N SER A 141 24.00 -30.07 -57.40
CA SER A 141 24.87 -31.18 -57.73
C SER A 141 24.51 -32.24 -56.70
N ALA A 142 23.77 -33.25 -57.15
CA ALA A 142 23.44 -34.42 -56.38
C ALA A 142 24.77 -35.12 -56.04
N SER A 143 25.46 -34.59 -55.03
CA SER A 143 26.55 -35.30 -54.39
C SER A 143 25.90 -36.52 -53.72
N PRO A 144 26.30 -37.76 -54.08
CA PRO A 144 25.69 -38.98 -53.57
C PRO A 144 25.77 -39.14 -52.04
N GLU A 145 26.49 -38.25 -51.34
CA GLU A 145 26.74 -38.33 -49.90
C GLU A 145 25.58 -37.86 -49.01
N PHE A 146 24.59 -37.13 -49.56
CA PHE A 146 23.41 -36.71 -48.77
C PHE A 146 22.19 -37.65 -48.92
N MET A 147 22.33 -38.76 -49.63
CA MET A 147 21.31 -39.83 -49.70
C MET A 147 21.47 -40.84 -48.56
N HIS A 148 21.98 -40.42 -47.41
CA HIS A 148 21.72 -41.16 -46.19
C HIS A 148 20.31 -40.80 -45.75
N SER A 149 19.34 -41.64 -46.17
CA SER A 149 18.06 -41.74 -45.50
C SER A 149 18.32 -41.71 -44.00
N ARG A 150 18.04 -40.57 -43.36
CA ARG A 150 18.18 -40.41 -41.92
C ARG A 150 17.41 -41.60 -41.32
N PRO A 151 18.04 -42.46 -40.49
CA PRO A 151 17.33 -43.61 -39.95
C PRO A 151 16.08 -43.11 -39.27
N THR A 152 14.90 -43.42 -39.82
CA THR A 152 13.64 -43.17 -39.15
C THR A 152 13.64 -44.07 -37.93
N ILE A 153 14.10 -43.52 -36.80
CA ILE A 153 14.10 -44.25 -35.53
C ILE A 153 12.65 -44.70 -35.30
N LYS A 154 12.49 -46.01 -35.08
CA LYS A 154 11.21 -46.67 -34.90
C LYS A 154 10.38 -45.88 -33.91
N SER A 155 9.10 -45.65 -34.24
CA SER A 155 8.13 -45.01 -33.35
C SER A 155 8.20 -45.66 -31.98
N LEU A 156 8.64 -44.90 -30.98
CA LEU A 156 8.50 -45.29 -29.58
C LEU A 156 7.00 -45.47 -29.29
N THR A 157 6.67 -46.49 -28.50
CA THR A 157 5.29 -46.76 -28.09
C THR A 157 5.24 -46.81 -26.57
N PHE A 158 4.28 -46.11 -26.00
CA PHE A 158 4.00 -46.15 -24.56
C PHE A 158 2.56 -46.60 -24.34
N ASP A 159 2.41 -47.73 -23.66
CA ASP A 159 1.12 -48.34 -23.32
C ASP A 159 0.81 -48.30 -21.81
N GLY A 160 1.74 -47.75 -21.02
CA GLY A 160 1.66 -47.69 -19.55
C GLY A 160 2.21 -48.92 -18.83
N GLN A 161 2.77 -49.92 -19.53
CA GLN A 161 3.37 -51.11 -18.89
C GLN A 161 4.81 -50.87 -18.41
N THR A 162 5.54 -50.00 -19.09
CA THR A 162 6.88 -49.56 -18.66
C THR A 162 6.77 -48.34 -17.76
N SER A 163 7.74 -48.11 -16.88
CA SER A 163 7.74 -46.90 -16.05
C SER A 163 7.81 -45.66 -16.95
N TRP A 164 6.97 -44.68 -16.64
CA TRP A 164 6.93 -43.40 -17.34
C TRP A 164 8.29 -42.71 -17.38
N THR A 165 9.05 -42.77 -16.28
CA THR A 165 10.42 -42.21 -16.18
C THR A 165 11.39 -42.84 -17.18
N VAL A 166 11.29 -44.16 -17.37
CA VAL A 166 12.11 -44.90 -18.34
C VAL A 166 11.75 -44.51 -19.78
N PHE A 167 10.46 -44.45 -20.08
CA PHE A 167 9.98 -44.03 -21.39
C PHE A 167 10.38 -42.58 -21.70
N LYS A 168 10.18 -41.65 -20.76
CA LYS A 168 10.53 -40.24 -20.90
C LYS A 168 12.02 -40.04 -21.21
N THR A 169 12.89 -40.76 -20.50
CA THR A 169 14.34 -40.74 -20.76
C THR A 169 14.68 -41.19 -22.18
N GLN A 170 14.06 -42.27 -22.66
CA GLN A 170 14.27 -42.75 -24.04
C GLN A 170 13.74 -41.74 -25.07
N PHE A 171 12.58 -41.15 -24.81
CA PHE A 171 11.97 -40.15 -25.65
C PHE A 171 12.82 -38.87 -25.75
N ASP A 172 13.42 -38.42 -24.64
CA ASP A 172 14.30 -37.25 -24.59
C ASP A 172 15.60 -37.47 -25.37
N VAL A 173 16.19 -38.66 -25.28
CA VAL A 173 17.38 -39.03 -26.08
C VAL A 173 17.05 -39.01 -27.57
N VAL A 174 15.92 -39.59 -27.97
CA VAL A 174 15.48 -39.63 -29.38
C VAL A 174 15.16 -38.24 -29.89
N SER A 175 14.44 -37.42 -29.12
CA SER A 175 14.06 -36.07 -29.52
C SER A 175 15.27 -35.15 -29.65
N SER A 176 16.26 -35.26 -28.75
CA SER A 176 17.51 -34.50 -28.80
C SER A 176 18.37 -34.89 -30.01
N THR A 177 18.48 -36.19 -30.29
CA THR A 177 19.23 -36.71 -31.45
C THR A 177 18.62 -36.24 -32.77
N ASN A 178 17.29 -36.09 -32.81
CA ASN A 178 16.58 -35.63 -34.01
C ASN A 178 16.35 -34.12 -34.05
N VAL A 179 16.77 -33.37 -33.03
CA VAL A 179 16.60 -31.91 -32.92
C VAL A 179 15.12 -31.50 -33.04
N TRP A 180 14.24 -32.22 -32.34
CA TRP A 180 12.81 -31.88 -32.34
C TRP A 180 12.53 -30.60 -31.56
N THR A 181 11.71 -29.72 -32.14
CA THR A 181 11.13 -28.58 -31.42
C THR A 181 10.06 -29.07 -30.44
N ASP A 182 9.71 -28.27 -29.43
CA ASP A 182 8.73 -28.68 -28.41
C ASP A 182 7.36 -29.02 -29.01
N PHE A 183 6.97 -28.35 -30.09
CA PHE A 183 5.77 -28.68 -30.87
C PHE A 183 5.85 -30.09 -31.50
N VAL A 184 7.00 -30.43 -32.09
CA VAL A 184 7.23 -31.76 -32.69
C VAL A 184 7.29 -32.83 -31.60
N LYS A 185 7.91 -32.53 -30.46
CA LYS A 185 7.92 -33.41 -29.28
C LYS A 185 6.51 -33.67 -28.78
N ALA A 186 5.67 -32.65 -28.61
CA ALA A 186 4.28 -32.81 -28.17
C ALA A 186 3.50 -33.71 -29.13
N SER A 187 3.58 -33.42 -30.43
CA SER A 187 2.90 -34.20 -31.48
C SER A 187 3.35 -35.66 -31.49
N GLN A 188 4.66 -35.90 -31.40
CA GLN A 188 5.24 -37.24 -31.43
C GLN A 188 4.98 -38.01 -30.13
N LEU A 189 4.93 -37.32 -28.99
CA LEU A 189 4.57 -37.90 -27.70
C LEU A 189 3.11 -38.38 -27.75
N VAL A 190 2.17 -37.55 -28.18
CA VAL A 190 0.76 -37.97 -28.37
C VAL A 190 0.66 -39.15 -29.34
N ALA A 191 1.38 -39.11 -30.46
CA ALA A 191 1.38 -40.20 -31.45
C ALA A 191 2.01 -41.51 -30.94
N SER A 192 2.83 -41.47 -29.87
CA SER A 192 3.46 -42.64 -29.25
C SER A 192 2.56 -43.37 -28.25
N LEU A 193 1.51 -42.71 -27.74
CA LEU A 193 0.65 -43.28 -26.70
C LEU A 193 -0.32 -44.32 -27.25
N ARG A 194 -0.51 -45.42 -26.53
CA ARG A 194 -1.44 -46.50 -26.84
C ARG A 194 -2.18 -46.94 -25.58
N GLY A 195 -3.38 -47.50 -25.75
CA GLY A 195 -4.16 -48.07 -24.65
C GLY A 195 -4.34 -47.10 -23.47
N SER A 196 -4.07 -47.58 -22.25
CA SER A 196 -4.25 -46.81 -21.02
C SER A 196 -3.44 -45.51 -20.98
N ALA A 197 -2.29 -45.46 -21.66
CA ALA A 197 -1.49 -44.24 -21.76
C ALA A 197 -2.15 -43.17 -22.64
N ALA A 198 -2.88 -43.58 -23.69
CA ALA A 198 -3.67 -42.66 -24.49
C ALA A 198 -4.90 -42.16 -23.71
N ASP A 199 -5.53 -43.04 -22.90
CA ASP A 199 -6.66 -42.69 -22.04
C ASP A 199 -6.28 -41.66 -20.96
N ALA A 200 -5.00 -41.57 -20.57
CA ALA A 200 -4.54 -40.55 -19.63
C ALA A 200 -4.67 -39.12 -20.17
N LEU A 201 -4.81 -38.95 -21.49
CA LEU A 201 -5.09 -37.65 -22.10
C LEU A 201 -6.59 -37.34 -22.20
N GLN A 202 -7.46 -38.24 -21.76
CA GLN A 202 -8.91 -38.03 -21.78
C GLN A 202 -9.28 -36.82 -20.92
N GLY A 203 -9.95 -35.84 -21.54
CA GLY A 203 -10.37 -34.59 -20.89
C GLY A 203 -9.46 -33.39 -21.17
N ILE A 204 -8.34 -33.58 -21.87
CA ILE A 204 -7.51 -32.46 -22.35
C ILE A 204 -8.05 -31.96 -23.70
N PRO A 205 -8.35 -30.66 -23.84
CA PRO A 205 -8.75 -30.07 -25.12
C PRO A 205 -7.67 -30.22 -26.21
N ALA A 206 -8.08 -30.43 -27.46
CA ALA A 206 -7.18 -30.69 -28.57
C ALA A 206 -6.19 -29.54 -28.85
N ASP A 207 -6.59 -28.29 -28.62
CA ASP A 207 -5.73 -27.10 -28.72
C ASP A 207 -4.56 -27.14 -27.72
N LYS A 208 -4.73 -27.82 -26.59
CA LYS A 208 -3.72 -27.99 -25.54
C LYS A 208 -2.86 -29.23 -25.70
N LEU A 209 -3.20 -30.14 -26.62
CA LEU A 209 -2.36 -31.29 -27.00
C LEU A 209 -1.17 -30.90 -27.90
N THR A 210 -0.92 -29.60 -28.05
CA THR A 210 0.29 -29.04 -28.66
C THR A 210 1.31 -28.56 -27.63
N ASP A 211 0.92 -28.44 -26.36
CA ASP A 211 1.81 -28.08 -25.26
C ASP A 211 2.42 -29.32 -24.62
N LEU A 212 3.73 -29.49 -24.80
CA LEU A 212 4.51 -30.62 -24.28
C LEU A 212 4.33 -30.74 -22.76
N THR A 213 4.36 -29.62 -22.03
CA THR A 213 4.30 -29.61 -20.56
C THR A 213 2.98 -30.17 -20.05
N THR A 214 1.87 -29.82 -20.71
CA THR A 214 0.53 -30.30 -20.34
C THR A 214 0.40 -31.82 -20.52
N ILE A 215 0.92 -32.35 -21.63
CA ILE A 215 0.88 -33.79 -21.92
C ILE A 215 1.75 -34.56 -20.92
N GLU A 216 2.97 -34.10 -20.65
CA GLU A 216 3.86 -34.74 -19.69
C GLU A 216 3.26 -34.77 -18.29
N LYS A 217 2.64 -33.69 -17.81
CA LYS A 217 2.01 -33.65 -16.49
C LYS A 217 0.85 -34.65 -16.35
N ALA A 218 0.07 -34.83 -17.41
CA ALA A 218 -1.03 -35.79 -17.40
C ALA A 218 -0.52 -37.24 -17.31
N LEU A 219 0.54 -37.55 -18.06
CA LEU A 219 1.19 -38.86 -18.03
C LEU A 219 1.91 -39.11 -16.71
N GLU A 220 2.62 -38.11 -16.19
CA GLU A 220 3.27 -38.14 -14.87
C GLU A 220 2.25 -38.36 -13.74
N SER A 221 1.08 -37.71 -13.79
CA SER A 221 0.05 -37.90 -12.77
C SER A 221 -0.55 -39.30 -12.78
N ARG A 222 -0.61 -39.97 -13.93
CA ARG A 222 -1.23 -41.30 -14.06
C ARG A 222 -0.24 -42.45 -13.92
N PHE A 223 0.96 -42.29 -14.47
CA PHE A 223 1.99 -43.32 -14.60
C PHE A 223 3.32 -42.95 -13.95
N GLY A 224 3.42 -41.76 -13.36
CA GLY A 224 4.59 -41.37 -12.58
C GLY A 224 4.74 -42.22 -11.33
N ASP A 225 5.97 -42.29 -10.84
CA ASP A 225 6.36 -43.23 -9.78
C ASP A 225 5.74 -42.89 -8.40
N SER A 226 5.05 -41.74 -8.28
CA SER A 226 4.39 -41.28 -7.04
C SER A 226 3.32 -42.25 -6.53
N HIS A 227 2.46 -42.78 -7.41
CA HIS A 227 1.44 -43.77 -7.03
C HIS A 227 2.06 -45.14 -6.73
N LEU A 228 3.13 -45.49 -7.44
CA LEU A 228 3.86 -46.75 -7.29
C LEU A 228 4.61 -46.81 -5.94
N THR A 229 5.08 -45.66 -5.45
CA THR A 229 5.70 -45.50 -4.13
C THR A 229 4.73 -45.89 -3.00
N GLN A 230 3.47 -45.47 -3.08
CA GLN A 230 2.45 -45.84 -2.09
C GLN A 230 2.04 -47.32 -2.17
N PHE A 231 1.99 -47.88 -3.38
CA PHE A 231 1.75 -49.31 -3.59
C PHE A 231 2.85 -50.15 -2.93
N TYR A 232 4.13 -49.84 -3.19
CA TYR A 232 5.25 -50.57 -2.59
C TYR A 232 5.35 -50.39 -1.07
N ARG A 233 4.98 -49.22 -0.52
CA ARG A 233 4.85 -49.04 0.95
C ARG A 233 3.82 -50.00 1.55
N THR A 234 2.72 -50.24 0.83
CA THR A 234 1.67 -51.15 1.27
C THR A 234 2.11 -52.60 1.14
N GLU A 235 2.72 -52.97 0.01
CA GLU A 235 3.25 -54.30 -0.24
C GLU A 235 4.32 -54.68 0.78
N LEU A 236 5.26 -53.76 1.06
CA LEU A 236 6.29 -53.89 2.10
C LEU A 236 5.68 -54.15 3.49
N LYS A 237 4.64 -53.40 3.88
CA LYS A 237 3.95 -53.58 5.17
C LYS A 237 3.28 -54.95 5.30
N THR A 238 2.82 -55.51 4.18
CA THR A 238 2.13 -56.81 4.16
C THR A 238 3.04 -57.99 3.89
N ARG A 239 4.32 -57.74 3.55
CA ARG A 239 5.27 -58.78 3.16
C ARG A 239 5.60 -59.68 4.34
N ARG A 240 5.37 -60.98 4.16
CA ARG A 240 5.75 -62.07 5.10
C ARG A 240 6.43 -63.19 4.33
N GLN A 241 7.30 -63.94 5.00
CA GLN A 241 7.97 -65.11 4.41
C GLN A 241 6.94 -66.13 3.93
N LYS A 242 7.04 -66.57 2.67
CA LYS A 242 6.17 -67.62 2.13
C LYS A 242 6.71 -69.01 2.51
N PRO A 243 5.85 -70.04 2.64
CA PRO A 243 6.32 -71.41 2.87
C PRO A 243 7.24 -71.87 1.73
N GLY A 244 8.49 -72.24 2.05
CA GLY A 244 9.50 -72.67 1.07
C GLY A 244 10.38 -71.55 0.50
N GLU A 245 10.15 -70.29 0.86
CA GLU A 245 11.00 -69.16 0.48
C GLU A 245 12.23 -69.08 1.40
N SER A 246 13.42 -68.95 0.81
CA SER A 246 14.65 -68.78 1.59
C SER A 246 14.71 -67.39 2.23
N LEU A 247 15.44 -67.26 3.34
CA LEU A 247 15.61 -65.97 4.00
C LEU A 247 16.36 -64.95 3.12
N GLN A 248 17.22 -65.41 2.21
CA GLN A 248 17.94 -64.56 1.25
C GLN A 248 16.99 -64.00 0.19
N GLU A 249 16.06 -64.80 -0.32
CA GLU A 249 15.04 -64.34 -1.27
C GLU A 249 14.08 -63.32 -0.62
N LEU A 250 13.66 -63.59 0.63
CA LEU A 250 12.86 -62.63 1.39
C LEU A 250 13.62 -61.31 1.62
N ALA A 251 14.88 -61.38 2.04
CA ALA A 251 15.69 -60.19 2.31
C ALA A 251 15.90 -59.34 1.05
N ALA A 252 16.26 -59.97 -0.07
CA ALA A 252 16.44 -59.28 -1.35
C ALA A 252 15.14 -58.62 -1.83
N ASP A 253 13.99 -59.27 -1.65
CA ASP A 253 12.70 -58.70 -2.05
C ASP A 253 12.25 -57.57 -1.11
N VAL A 254 12.51 -57.67 0.19
CA VAL A 254 12.26 -56.58 1.16
C VAL A 254 13.14 -55.37 0.87
N GLU A 255 14.43 -55.57 0.60
CA GLU A 255 15.38 -54.51 0.25
C GLU A 255 14.99 -53.81 -1.06
N ARG A 256 14.55 -54.59 -2.05
CA ARG A 256 13.98 -54.06 -3.30
C ARG A 256 12.72 -53.24 -3.04
N LEU A 257 11.77 -53.74 -2.24
CA LEU A 257 10.54 -53.02 -1.91
C LEU A 257 10.83 -51.74 -1.10
N MET A 258 11.79 -51.74 -0.18
CA MET A 258 12.25 -50.53 0.51
C MET A 258 12.87 -49.51 -0.45
N SER A 259 13.65 -50.00 -1.43
CA SER A 259 14.27 -49.18 -2.49
C SER A 259 13.24 -48.46 -3.37
N LEU A 260 12.10 -49.11 -3.63
CA LEU A 260 11.04 -48.55 -4.46
C LEU A 260 10.00 -47.73 -3.66
N ALA A 261 9.78 -48.06 -2.38
CA ALA A 261 8.81 -47.40 -1.50
C ALA A 261 9.29 -46.04 -0.91
N TYR A 262 10.60 -45.78 -0.94
CA TYR A 262 11.24 -44.63 -0.29
C TYR A 262 12.36 -44.00 -1.11
N ALA A 263 12.17 -43.86 -2.44
CA ALA A 263 13.21 -43.43 -3.38
C ALA A 263 13.95 -42.11 -2.99
N GLU A 264 13.31 -41.25 -2.19
CA GLU A 264 13.85 -39.98 -1.68
C GLU A 264 14.67 -40.08 -0.38
N CYS A 265 14.73 -41.27 0.25
CA CYS A 265 15.48 -41.47 1.49
C CYS A 265 16.96 -41.75 1.19
N PRO A 266 17.93 -41.07 1.85
CA PRO A 266 19.36 -41.33 1.69
C PRO A 266 19.72 -42.80 2.01
N LEU A 267 20.69 -43.36 1.28
CA LEU A 267 21.11 -44.76 1.43
C LEU A 267 21.56 -45.12 2.86
N ASP A 268 22.03 -44.15 3.64
CA ASP A 268 22.47 -44.35 5.04
C ASP A 268 21.31 -44.59 6.03
N VAL A 269 20.05 -44.42 5.60
CA VAL A 269 18.84 -44.56 6.44
C VAL A 269 17.98 -45.77 6.01
N ARG A 270 18.31 -46.42 4.88
CA ARG A 270 17.57 -47.52 4.27
C ARG A 270 18.21 -48.87 4.59
#